data_AF-A0A947H921-F1
#
_entry.id   AF-A0A947H921-F1
#
_cell.length_a   1.000
_cell.length_b   1.000
_cell.length_c   1.000
_cell.angle_alpha   90.00
_cell.angle_beta   90.00
_cell.angle_gamma   90.00
#
_symmetry.space_group_name_H-M   'P 1'
#
loop_
_entity.id
_entity.type
_entity.pdbx_description
1 polymer ?
#
loop_
_entity_poly.entity_id
_entity_poly.type
_entity_poly.pdbx_seq_one_letter_code
_entity_poly.pdbx_strand_id
1 'polypeptide(L)'
;MDVPLSHLDLLQLAQAHPQLSPHDYARLHRSHPMHPEAVLLNGDYYILFLQRRESDDACVFLGDQGACTNYPARPRACRTFPFDQTRNGLLRIMPDIDFLYQDFCDKDPVQKADLQAAKLHLSTSDQEFYRYHEVVERWNRMVDRKPARQNLQAFLEFVLTLDGLSDKAQAPQPLIS
;
A
#
# COMPACT_ATOMS: atom_id res chain seq x y z
N MET A 1 5.64 -3.66 13.01
CA MET A 1 5.35 -2.39 12.30
C MET A 1 4.07 -2.60 11.51
N ASP A 2 3.14 -1.66 11.64
CA ASP A 2 1.92 -1.68 10.85
C ASP A 2 2.19 -1.06 9.48
N VAL A 3 1.95 -1.82 8.40
CA VAL A 3 2.16 -1.36 7.02
C VAL A 3 0.80 -0.97 6.45
N PRO A 4 0.47 0.32 6.28
CA PRO A 4 -0.80 0.73 5.70
C PRO A 4 -0.87 0.31 4.23
N LEU A 5 -2.07 -0.01 3.76
CA LEU A 5 -2.34 -0.37 2.37
C LEU A 5 -3.15 0.74 1.69
N SER A 6 -2.58 1.29 0.61
CA SER A 6 -3.28 2.16 -0.31
C SER A 6 -4.04 1.37 -1.38
N HIS A 7 -4.88 2.05 -2.17
CA HIS A 7 -5.53 1.44 -3.34
C HIS A 7 -4.53 0.79 -4.32
N LEU A 8 -3.38 1.40 -4.58
CA LEU A 8 -2.36 0.82 -5.46
C LEU A 8 -1.73 -0.44 -4.85
N ASP A 9 -1.52 -0.47 -3.54
CA ASP A 9 -1.01 -1.66 -2.86
C ASP A 9 -2.01 -2.81 -2.95
N LEU A 10 -3.30 -2.51 -2.76
CA LEU A 10 -4.38 -3.49 -2.91
C LEU A 10 -4.46 -4.05 -4.34
N LEU A 11 -4.33 -3.20 -5.36
CA LEU A 11 -4.28 -3.61 -6.76
C LEU A 11 -3.10 -4.55 -7.03
N GLN A 12 -1.90 -4.14 -6.63
CA GLN A 12 -0.68 -4.93 -6.85
C GLN A 12 -0.74 -6.28 -6.15
N LEU A 13 -1.22 -6.31 -4.90
CA LEU A 13 -1.38 -7.55 -4.13
C LEU A 13 -2.41 -8.47 -4.79
N ALA A 14 -3.57 -7.95 -5.21
CA ALA A 14 -4.60 -8.73 -5.87
C ALA A 14 -4.13 -9.30 -7.21
N GLN A 15 -3.39 -8.52 -8.01
CA GLN A 15 -2.83 -8.96 -9.29
C GLN A 15 -1.73 -10.01 -9.11
N ALA A 16 -0.87 -9.85 -8.10
CA ALA A 16 0.22 -10.79 -7.84
C ALA A 16 -0.25 -12.10 -7.18
N HIS A 17 -1.38 -12.06 -6.47
CA HIS A 17 -1.94 -13.19 -5.72
C HIS A 17 -3.43 -13.41 -6.02
N PRO A 18 -3.81 -13.72 -7.28
CA PRO A 18 -5.21 -13.85 -7.68
C PRO A 18 -5.98 -14.97 -6.97
N GLN A 19 -5.26 -15.91 -6.36
CA GLN A 19 -5.81 -17.01 -5.57
C GLN A 19 -6.15 -16.64 -4.12
N LEU A 20 -5.64 -15.51 -3.63
CA LEU A 20 -5.85 -15.09 -2.24
C LEU A 20 -7.12 -14.25 -2.11
N SER A 21 -7.83 -14.45 -1.00
CA SER A 21 -8.85 -13.52 -0.56
C SER A 21 -8.21 -12.22 -0.07
N PRO A 22 -8.87 -11.06 -0.21
CA PRO A 22 -8.40 -9.83 0.43
C PRO A 22 -8.09 -9.98 1.92
N HIS A 23 -8.81 -10.83 2.64
CA HIS A 23 -8.57 -11.10 4.06
C HIS A 23 -7.25 -11.82 4.34
N ASP A 24 -6.67 -12.50 3.35
CA ASP A 24 -5.40 -13.22 3.51
C ASP A 24 -4.20 -12.25 3.52
N TYR A 25 -4.36 -11.05 2.96
CA TYR A 25 -3.28 -10.06 2.86
C TYR A 25 -3.63 -8.68 3.43
N ALA A 26 -4.90 -8.39 3.73
CA ALA A 26 -5.32 -7.15 4.33
C ALA A 26 -6.11 -7.40 5.63
N ARG A 27 -5.69 -6.72 6.70
CA ARG A 27 -6.41 -6.64 7.97
C ARG A 27 -7.08 -5.29 8.17
N LEU A 28 -8.16 -5.31 8.93
CA LEU A 28 -8.98 -4.15 9.24
C LEU A 28 -8.62 -3.59 10.61
N HIS A 29 -8.29 -2.30 10.69
CA HIS A 29 -8.14 -1.57 11.95
C HIS A 29 -9.26 -0.55 12.07
N ARG A 30 -10.04 -0.61 13.16
CA ARG A 30 -11.10 0.37 13.42
C ARG A 30 -10.51 1.79 13.42
N SER A 31 -11.24 2.71 12.81
CA SER A 31 -10.84 4.10 12.68
C SER A 31 -12.02 5.05 12.87
N HIS A 32 -11.71 6.32 13.12
CA HIS A 32 -12.70 7.37 13.17
C HIS A 32 -13.18 7.71 11.74
N PRO A 33 -14.47 8.01 11.51
CA PRO A 33 -15.00 8.33 10.18
C PRO A 33 -14.34 9.53 9.49
N MET A 34 -13.75 10.45 10.26
CA MET A 34 -13.02 11.61 9.73
C MET A 34 -11.57 11.32 9.32
N HIS A 35 -11.07 10.10 9.55
CA HIS A 35 -9.74 9.76 9.08
C HIS A 35 -9.77 9.65 7.54
N PRO A 36 -8.84 10.28 6.81
CA PRO A 36 -8.90 10.39 5.35
C PRO A 36 -8.87 9.02 4.63
N GLU A 37 -8.23 8.03 5.24
CA GLU A 37 -8.14 6.67 4.72
C GLU A 37 -9.18 5.70 5.32
N ALA A 38 -10.19 6.21 6.05
CA ALA A 38 -11.21 5.36 6.68
C ALA A 38 -12.26 4.85 5.67
N VAL A 39 -12.20 3.57 5.37
CA VAL A 39 -13.13 2.85 4.50
C VAL A 39 -14.35 2.40 5.29
N LEU A 40 -15.56 2.73 4.80
CA LEU A 40 -16.83 2.26 5.36
C LEU A 40 -17.06 0.79 4.96
N LEU A 41 -17.04 -0.10 5.95
CA LEU A 41 -17.26 -1.53 5.80
C LEU A 41 -18.18 -2.02 6.94
N ASN A 42 -19.23 -2.78 6.61
CA ASN A 42 -20.16 -3.42 7.54
C ASN A 42 -20.72 -2.45 8.60
N GLY A 43 -21.01 -1.21 8.20
CA GLY A 43 -21.51 -0.15 9.08
C GLY A 43 -20.46 0.54 9.97
N ASP A 44 -19.19 0.17 9.89
CA ASP A 44 -18.08 0.72 10.67
C ASP A 44 -16.96 1.25 9.75
N TYR A 45 -16.03 2.02 10.30
CA TYR A 45 -14.93 2.65 9.55
C TYR A 45 -13.59 2.00 9.87
N TYR A 46 -12.80 1.70 8.83
CA TYR A 46 -11.54 0.95 8.96
C TYR A 46 -10.41 1.53 8.11
N ILE A 47 -9.19 1.46 8.62
CA ILE A 47 -7.96 1.59 7.83
C ILE A 47 -7.47 0.17 7.51
N LEU A 48 -6.96 0.00 6.29
CA LEU A 48 -6.44 -1.28 5.82
C LEU A 48 -4.93 -1.34 6.05
N PHE A 49 -4.49 -2.44 6.65
CA PHE A 49 -3.07 -2.72 6.88
C PHE A 49 -2.71 -4.08 6.28
N LEU A 50 -1.43 -4.30 6.00
CA LEU A 50 -0.91 -5.60 5.60
C LEU A 50 -1.17 -6.62 6.71
N GLN A 51 -1.63 -7.80 6.31
CA GLN A 51 -1.91 -8.92 7.20
C GLN A 51 -0.63 -9.42 7.88
N ARG A 52 -0.80 -9.87 9.12
CA ARG A 52 0.26 -10.50 9.92
C ARG A 52 -0.13 -11.95 10.19
N ARG A 53 0.87 -12.83 10.31
CA ARG A 53 0.67 -14.22 10.70
C ARG A 53 0.29 -14.29 12.17
N GLU A 54 -0.65 -15.17 12.49
CA GLU A 54 -1.08 -15.37 13.87
C GLU A 54 0.00 -16.01 14.75
N SER A 55 0.88 -16.82 14.17
CA SER A 55 1.88 -17.62 14.92
C SER A 55 3.00 -16.78 15.54
N ASP A 56 3.44 -15.74 14.86
CA ASP A 56 4.64 -14.97 15.20
C ASP A 56 4.47 -13.46 15.01
N ASP A 57 3.26 -13.01 14.64
CA ASP A 57 2.96 -11.62 14.33
C ASP A 57 3.85 -11.05 13.21
N ALA A 58 4.51 -11.89 12.40
CA ALA A 58 5.32 -11.42 11.28
C ALA A 58 4.45 -11.05 10.08
N CYS A 59 5.02 -10.33 9.11
CA CYS A 59 4.34 -10.07 7.83
C CYS A 59 3.94 -11.39 7.16
N VAL A 60 2.73 -11.47 6.61
CA VAL A 60 2.24 -12.68 5.92
C VAL A 60 3.14 -13.12 4.75
N PHE A 61 3.86 -12.18 4.13
CA PHE A 61 4.81 -12.41 3.04
C PHE A 61 6.28 -12.55 3.48
N LEU A 62 6.56 -12.74 4.77
CA LEU A 62 7.93 -13.01 5.23
C LEU A 62 8.24 -14.51 5.10
N GLY A 63 9.16 -14.90 4.21
CA GLY A 63 9.56 -16.30 4.06
C GLY A 63 10.44 -16.79 5.22
N ASP A 64 10.63 -18.11 5.30
CA ASP A 64 11.36 -18.77 6.40
C ASP A 64 12.83 -18.34 6.52
N GLN A 65 13.43 -17.88 5.42
CA GLN A 65 14.80 -17.36 5.38
C GLN A 65 14.88 -15.85 5.68
N GLY A 66 13.78 -15.24 6.14
CA GLY A 66 13.70 -13.79 6.38
C GLY A 66 13.57 -12.95 5.11
N ALA A 67 13.52 -13.58 3.93
CA ALA A 67 13.30 -12.89 2.65
C ALA A 67 11.82 -12.62 2.41
N CYS A 68 11.48 -11.43 1.89
CA CYS A 68 10.11 -11.14 1.46
C CYS A 68 9.74 -12.00 0.24
N THR A 69 8.68 -12.80 0.31
CA THR A 69 8.22 -13.62 -0.82
C THR A 69 7.44 -12.81 -1.86
N ASN A 70 7.09 -11.57 -1.54
CA ASN A 70 6.27 -10.69 -2.36
C ASN A 70 7.07 -9.54 -3.00
N TYR A 71 8.38 -9.71 -3.27
CA TYR A 71 9.25 -8.65 -3.81
C TYR A 71 8.64 -7.85 -4.98
N PRO A 72 8.03 -8.47 -6.01
CA PRO A 72 7.47 -7.76 -7.16
C PRO A 72 6.26 -6.87 -6.84
N ALA A 73 5.47 -7.24 -5.83
CA ALA A 73 4.24 -6.55 -5.45
C ALA A 73 4.29 -6.04 -4.01
N ARG A 74 5.49 -5.71 -3.51
CA ARG A 74 5.66 -5.15 -2.16
C ARG A 74 4.82 -3.88 -2.04
N PRO A 75 4.07 -3.71 -0.94
CA PRO A 75 3.43 -2.44 -0.63
C PRO A 75 4.45 -1.32 -0.64
N ARG A 76 4.02 -0.13 -1.04
CA ARG A 76 4.86 1.04 -1.23
C ARG A 76 5.68 1.38 0.03
N ALA A 77 5.07 1.34 1.20
CA ALA A 77 5.77 1.56 2.47
C ALA A 77 6.92 0.54 2.70
N CYS A 78 6.76 -0.71 2.26
CA CYS A 78 7.81 -1.73 2.30
C CYS A 78 8.91 -1.51 1.24
N ARG A 79 8.64 -0.81 0.14
CA ARG A 79 9.65 -0.51 -0.89
C ARG A 79 10.59 0.60 -0.47
N THR A 80 10.10 1.53 0.34
CA THR A 80 10.90 2.67 0.81
C THR A 80 11.58 2.39 2.14
N PHE A 81 11.13 1.42 2.93
CA PHE A 81 11.81 1.00 4.16
C PHE A 81 13.27 0.57 3.87
N PRO A 82 14.26 0.97 4.68
CA PRO A 82 14.17 1.73 5.93
C PRO A 82 14.33 3.26 5.76
N PHE A 83 14.09 3.80 4.57
CA PHE A 83 14.33 5.21 4.26
C PHE A 83 13.11 6.11 4.50
N ASP A 84 13.37 7.32 5.01
CA ASP A 84 12.50 8.49 4.83
C ASP A 84 13.18 9.55 3.93
N GLN A 85 12.46 10.64 3.70
CA GLN A 85 13.01 11.82 3.06
C GLN A 85 13.05 13.03 4.01
N THR A 86 14.20 13.68 4.10
CA THR A 86 14.37 14.97 4.78
C THR A 86 13.62 16.09 4.03
N ARG A 87 13.43 17.24 4.69
CA ARG A 87 12.79 18.42 4.06
C ARG A 87 13.48 18.92 2.79
N ASN A 88 14.79 18.69 2.64
CA ASN A 88 15.55 19.05 1.44
C ASN A 88 15.63 17.92 0.40
N GLY A 89 14.85 16.85 0.57
CA GLY A 89 14.72 15.79 -0.43
C GLY A 89 15.81 14.71 -0.37
N LEU A 90 16.65 14.70 0.67
CA LEU A 90 17.69 13.68 0.86
C LEU A 90 17.10 12.45 1.55
N LEU A 91 17.55 11.28 1.16
CA LEU A 91 17.20 10.05 1.86
C LEU A 91 17.98 9.96 3.17
N ARG A 92 17.31 9.48 4.21
CA ARG A 92 17.95 9.06 5.47
C ARG A 92 17.28 7.80 5.99
N ILE A 93 17.97 7.06 6.85
CA ILE A 93 17.36 5.97 7.61
C ILE A 93 16.36 6.59 8.59
N MET A 94 15.18 5.97 8.74
CA MET A 94 14.17 6.48 9.67
C MET A 94 14.74 6.45 11.11
N PRO A 95 14.65 7.54 11.89
CA PRO A 95 15.31 7.62 13.21
C PRO A 95 14.83 6.57 14.22
N ASP A 96 13.57 6.15 14.11
CA ASP A 96 12.92 5.18 14.99
C ASP A 96 13.34 3.73 14.73
N ILE A 97 14.00 3.46 13.60
CA ILE A 97 14.51 2.12 13.26
C ILE A 97 16.03 2.10 13.08
N ASP A 98 16.72 3.23 13.26
CA ASP A 98 18.17 3.32 13.06
C ASP A 98 18.90 2.28 13.93
N PHE A 99 18.46 2.08 15.18
CA PHE A 99 19.04 1.04 16.04
C PHE A 99 18.90 -0.37 15.45
N LEU A 100 17.73 -0.72 14.88
CA LEU A 100 17.53 -2.01 14.21
C LEU A 100 18.41 -2.13 12.97
N TYR A 101 18.51 -1.06 12.20
CA TYR A 101 19.36 -1.02 11.01
C TYR A 101 20.84 -1.21 11.37
N GLN A 102 21.32 -0.55 12.43
CA GLN A 102 22.71 -0.65 12.85
C GLN A 102 23.09 -2.05 13.35
N ASP A 103 22.16 -2.75 14.00
CA ASP A 103 22.40 -4.02 14.68
C ASP A 103 22.11 -5.25 13.80
N PHE A 104 21.18 -5.15 12.84
CA PHE A 104 20.66 -6.31 12.11
C PHE A 104 20.78 -6.25 10.58
N CYS A 105 21.15 -5.11 9.98
CA CYS A 105 21.30 -5.03 8.53
C CYS A 105 22.75 -5.18 8.07
N ASP A 106 22.93 -5.91 6.96
CA ASP A 106 24.18 -5.91 6.22
C ASP A 106 24.45 -4.50 5.68
N LYS A 107 25.62 -3.95 6.00
CA LYS A 107 25.99 -2.56 5.65
C LYS A 107 26.57 -2.45 4.24
N ASP A 108 26.19 -3.39 3.38
CA ASP A 108 26.61 -3.40 1.99
C ASP A 108 26.05 -2.17 1.26
N PRO A 109 26.81 -1.60 0.30
CA PRO A 109 26.35 -0.45 -0.47
C PRO A 109 25.05 -0.77 -1.22
N VAL A 110 23.98 -0.02 -0.91
CA VAL A 110 22.72 -0.07 -1.63
C VAL A 110 22.93 0.40 -3.07
N GLN A 111 22.38 -0.33 -4.04
CA GLN A 111 22.51 0.02 -5.44
C GLN A 111 21.87 1.38 -5.74
N LYS A 112 22.52 2.16 -6.62
CA LYS A 112 22.05 3.51 -6.96
C LYS A 112 20.63 3.52 -7.52
N ALA A 113 20.25 2.48 -8.27
CA ALA A 113 18.91 2.33 -8.83
C ALA A 113 17.84 2.21 -7.73
N ASP A 114 18.12 1.44 -6.67
CA ASP A 114 17.20 1.26 -5.54
C ASP A 114 17.02 2.57 -4.76
N LEU A 115 18.10 3.32 -4.55
CA LEU A 115 18.03 4.66 -3.93
C LEU A 115 17.22 5.65 -4.77
N GLN A 116 17.36 5.61 -6.11
CA GLN A 116 16.55 6.45 -6.99
C GLN A 116 15.07 6.08 -6.95
N ALA A 117 14.75 4.77 -6.95
CA ALA A 117 13.39 4.29 -6.81
C ALA A 117 12.78 4.70 -5.47
N ALA A 118 13.50 4.51 -4.36
CA ALA A 118 13.06 4.95 -3.03
C ALA A 118 12.79 6.45 -2.98
N LYS A 119 13.68 7.28 -3.55
CA LYS A 119 13.49 8.74 -3.63
C LYS A 119 12.24 9.12 -4.42
N LEU A 120 12.02 8.50 -5.58
CA LEU A 120 10.85 8.75 -6.40
C LEU A 120 9.55 8.37 -5.66
N HIS A 121 9.53 7.19 -5.04
CA HIS A 121 8.41 6.76 -4.21
C HIS A 121 8.19 7.73 -3.05
N LEU A 122 9.21 8.11 -2.29
CA LEU A 122 9.02 9.05 -1.18
C LEU A 122 8.49 10.41 -1.67
N SER A 123 9.02 10.97 -2.76
CA SER A 123 8.59 12.27 -3.30
C SER A 123 7.16 12.32 -3.83
N THR A 124 6.55 11.18 -4.15
CA THR A 124 5.17 11.10 -4.67
C THR A 124 4.16 10.70 -3.59
N SER A 125 4.60 10.54 -2.33
CA SER A 125 3.77 9.92 -1.28
C SER A 125 2.54 10.77 -0.92
N ASP A 126 2.69 12.10 -0.90
CA ASP A 126 1.57 13.00 -0.64
C ASP A 126 0.51 12.89 -1.74
N GLN A 127 0.93 12.84 -3.01
CA GLN A 127 0.01 12.68 -4.14
C GLN A 127 -0.76 11.36 -4.05
N GLU A 128 -0.07 10.26 -3.71
CA GLU A 128 -0.72 8.96 -3.55
C GLU A 128 -1.67 8.91 -2.35
N PHE A 129 -1.32 9.59 -1.25
CA PHE A 129 -2.22 9.75 -0.11
C PHE A 129 -3.52 10.46 -0.52
N TYR A 130 -3.43 11.60 -1.22
CA TYR A 130 -4.62 12.32 -1.67
C TYR A 130 -5.46 11.50 -2.66
N ARG A 131 -4.82 10.80 -3.60
CA ARG A 131 -5.52 9.88 -4.52
C ARG A 131 -6.25 8.79 -3.76
N TYR A 132 -5.61 8.18 -2.77
CA TYR A 132 -6.26 7.13 -1.99
C TYR A 132 -7.45 7.68 -1.20
N HIS A 133 -7.31 8.87 -0.61
CA HIS A 133 -8.41 9.56 0.06
C HIS A 133 -9.62 9.75 -0.88
N GLU A 134 -9.41 10.21 -2.11
CA GLU A 134 -10.49 10.37 -3.11
C GLU A 134 -11.19 9.04 -3.44
N VAL A 135 -10.42 7.94 -3.55
CA VAL A 135 -10.95 6.58 -3.76
C VAL A 135 -11.85 6.17 -2.61
N VAL A 136 -11.39 6.39 -1.37
CA VAL A 136 -12.13 6.08 -0.14
C VAL A 136 -13.41 6.91 -0.05
N GLU A 137 -13.35 8.21 -0.30
CA GLU A 137 -14.54 9.07 -0.30
C GLU A 137 -15.58 8.65 -1.35
N ARG A 138 -15.11 8.26 -2.54
CA ARG A 138 -15.99 7.77 -3.61
C ARG A 138 -16.66 6.46 -3.21
N TRP A 139 -15.90 5.52 -2.64
CA TRP A 139 -16.44 4.27 -2.09
C TRP A 139 -17.49 4.56 -1.03
N ASN A 140 -17.14 5.32 0.02
CA ASN A 140 -17.99 5.60 1.17
C ASN A 140 -19.33 6.19 0.73
N ARG A 141 -19.32 7.18 -0.18
CA ARG A 141 -20.55 7.75 -0.74
C ARG A 141 -21.40 6.75 -1.52
N MET A 142 -20.77 5.83 -2.25
CA MET A 142 -21.46 4.83 -3.07
C MET A 142 -22.19 3.78 -2.21
N VAL A 143 -21.59 3.40 -1.08
CA VAL A 143 -22.08 2.28 -0.25
C VAL A 143 -22.82 2.70 1.02
N ASP A 144 -22.81 3.99 1.39
CA ASP A 144 -23.49 4.54 2.58
C ASP A 144 -24.91 3.97 2.79
N ARG A 145 -25.70 3.92 1.71
CA ARG A 145 -27.09 3.42 1.73
C ARG A 145 -27.24 1.98 1.22
N LYS A 146 -26.15 1.23 1.10
CA LYS A 146 -26.11 -0.13 0.54
C LYS A 146 -25.32 -1.08 1.45
N PRO A 147 -25.82 -1.42 2.65
CA PRO A 147 -25.10 -2.23 3.63
C PRO A 147 -24.57 -3.56 3.06
N ALA A 148 -25.34 -4.23 2.19
CA ALA A 148 -24.95 -5.48 1.56
C ALA A 148 -23.66 -5.40 0.71
N ARG A 149 -23.25 -4.19 0.30
CA ARG A 149 -22.02 -3.93 -0.46
C ARG A 149 -20.86 -3.43 0.38
N GLN A 150 -21.06 -3.17 1.67
CA GLN A 150 -20.03 -2.62 2.55
C GLN A 150 -19.05 -3.70 3.02
N ASN A 151 -18.51 -4.55 2.15
CA ASN A 151 -17.56 -5.59 2.56
C ASN A 151 -16.22 -5.41 1.83
N LEU A 152 -15.17 -6.00 2.40
CA LEU A 152 -13.79 -5.82 1.92
C LEU A 152 -13.62 -6.31 0.49
N GLN A 153 -14.25 -7.44 0.13
CA GLN A 153 -14.23 -7.98 -1.22
C GLN A 153 -14.83 -7.00 -2.22
N ALA A 154 -16.02 -6.44 -1.93
CA ALA A 154 -16.66 -5.46 -2.77
C ALA A 154 -15.87 -4.14 -2.88
N PHE A 155 -15.15 -3.74 -1.82
CA PHE A 155 -14.25 -2.60 -1.87
C PHE A 155 -13.07 -2.86 -2.82
N LEU A 156 -12.45 -4.05 -2.74
CA LEU A 156 -11.37 -4.42 -3.63
C LEU A 156 -11.83 -4.47 -5.09
N GLU A 157 -12.99 -5.06 -5.36
CA GLU A 157 -13.60 -5.07 -6.70
C GLU A 157 -13.81 -3.65 -7.22
N PHE A 158 -14.31 -2.75 -6.38
CA PHE A 158 -14.44 -1.33 -6.72
C PHE A 158 -13.08 -0.71 -7.09
N VAL A 159 -12.05 -0.94 -6.27
CA VAL A 159 -10.69 -0.44 -6.55
C VAL A 159 -10.16 -0.97 -7.89
N LEU A 160 -10.36 -2.25 -8.19
CA LEU A 160 -9.99 -2.87 -9.48
C LEU A 160 -10.71 -2.24 -10.68
N THR A 161 -11.94 -1.76 -10.51
CA THR A 161 -12.65 -1.06 -11.60
C THR A 161 -12.11 0.34 -11.92
N LEU A 162 -11.36 0.96 -11.00
CA LEU A 162 -10.76 2.27 -11.22
C LEU A 162 -9.56 2.19 -12.18
N ASP A 163 -8.83 1.08 -12.16
CA ASP A 163 -7.69 0.80 -13.05
C ASP A 163 -8.14 0.71 -14.52
N GLY A 164 -9.28 0.05 -14.77
CA GLY A 164 -9.91 -0.02 -16.10
C GLY A 164 -10.39 1.33 -16.68
N LEU A 165 -10.39 2.39 -15.87
CA LEU A 165 -10.67 3.77 -16.30
C LEU A 165 -9.40 4.64 -16.42
N SER A 166 -8.31 4.29 -15.72
CA SER A 166 -7.04 5.01 -15.78
C SER A 166 -6.26 4.70 -17.07
N ASP A 167 -6.29 3.44 -17.54
CA ASP A 167 -5.64 3.03 -18.81
C ASP A 167 -6.29 3.65 -20.06
N LYS A 168 -7.55 4.10 -19.98
CA LYS A 168 -8.21 4.80 -21.08
C LYS A 168 -7.84 6.29 -21.19
N ALA A 169 -7.15 6.84 -20.19
CA ALA A 169 -6.78 8.26 -20.17
C ALA A 169 -5.34 8.52 -20.66
N GLN A 170 -4.53 7.48 -20.92
CA GLN A 170 -3.12 7.62 -21.32
C GLN A 170 -2.75 6.66 -22.46
N ALA A 171 -3.37 6.82 -23.63
CA ALA A 171 -2.74 6.41 -24.88
C ALA A 171 -2.17 7.66 -25.56
N PRO A 172 -0.84 7.89 -25.59
CA PRO A 172 -0.27 8.87 -26.50
C PRO A 172 -0.55 8.40 -27.93
N GLN A 173 -1.25 9.23 -28.71
CA GLN A 173 -1.38 9.00 -30.14
C GLN A 173 0.02 8.95 -30.76
N PRO A 174 0.36 7.90 -31.54
CA PRO A 174 1.61 7.89 -32.27
C PRO A 174 1.58 9.06 -33.27
N LEU A 175 2.60 9.92 -33.18
CA LEU A 175 2.91 10.91 -34.22
C LEU A 175 3.24 10.13 -35.49
N ILE A 176 2.29 10.13 -36.42
CA ILE A 176 2.49 9.67 -37.79
C ILE A 176 3.54 10.59 -38.41
N SER A 177 4.68 10.02 -38.79
CA SER A 177 5.67 10.62 -39.69
C SER A 177 5.53 9.98 -41.06
#